data_AF-A0A535I9Q8-F1
#
_entry.id   AF-A0A535I9Q8-F1
#
_cell.length_a   1.000
_cell.length_b   1.000
_cell.length_c   1.000
_cell.angle_alpha   90.00
_cell.angle_beta   90.00
_cell.angle_gamma   90.00
#
_symmetry.space_group_name_H-M   'P 1'
#
loop_
_entity.id
_entity.type
_entity.pdbx_description
1 polymer ?
#
loop_
_entity_poly.entity_id
_entity_poly.type
_entity_poly.pdbx_seq_one_letter_code
_entity_poly.pdbx_strand_id
1 'polypeptide(L)'
;MNETEIRERVHEALGEAVYPPDFASRIGAQLQQPGPRQQYPRALGILAAILTVLVVAVLVFPRLQAAYLRQAGLASRPVPSASPTPPVQTSRQLPEADLAAAGLSRTPDLVTPLKLSSQDGGHTVMLIGAYADPARTVLFFRAAPDLGFPMAGISDGQGPLNSSSSGSAGIAGDHVFVLDTGPRASADGQAHLSVTIQEFNGSGPVRRTTGNWSFNLPLTVQPSSALTLTPRPSAVGSWKLNVEAFELTPSVIHLQLLIDGASVAETNQSTVELLNAAGGQVNPAAYSASVTIPKDQLNATTYRSTRMNVQWPRPAGAQTYQLKITGGG
;
A
#
# COMPACT_ATOMS: atom_id res chain seq x y z
N MET A 1 4.84 36.17 60.72
CA MET A 1 4.01 35.54 59.68
C MET A 1 2.76 35.03 60.36
N ASN A 2 1.60 35.63 60.08
CA ASN A 2 0.38 35.44 60.87
C ASN A 2 -0.42 34.23 60.38
N GLU A 3 -1.09 33.55 61.32
CA GLU A 3 -1.83 32.29 61.10
C GLU A 3 -2.97 32.43 60.08
N THR A 4 -3.52 33.63 59.93
CA THR A 4 -4.54 33.98 58.92
C THR A 4 -4.00 33.94 57.49
N GLU A 5 -2.74 34.31 57.28
CA GLU A 5 -2.12 34.36 55.94
C GLU A 5 -1.76 32.95 55.43
N ILE A 6 -1.50 32.01 56.34
CA ILE A 6 -1.27 30.60 56.02
C ILE A 6 -2.60 29.91 55.65
N ARG A 7 -3.71 30.26 56.31
CA ARG A 7 -5.03 29.68 56.00
C ARG A 7 -5.58 30.13 54.64
N GLU A 8 -5.37 31.38 54.24
CA GLU A 8 -5.79 31.84 52.91
C GLU A 8 -5.05 31.12 51.79
N ARG A 9 -3.73 30.91 51.93
CA ARG A 9 -2.95 30.21 50.91
C ARG A 9 -3.28 28.72 50.79
N VAL A 10 -3.77 28.09 51.86
CA VAL A 10 -4.23 26.69 51.81
C VAL A 10 -5.58 26.57 51.10
N HIS A 11 -6.49 27.54 51.27
CA HIS A 11 -7.76 27.55 50.54
C HIS A 11 -7.59 27.84 49.04
N GLU A 12 -6.62 28.68 48.66
CA GLU A 12 -6.34 28.97 47.24
C GLU A 12 -5.69 27.79 46.51
N ALA A 13 -4.92 26.95 47.21
CA ALA A 13 -4.26 25.78 46.63
C ALA A 13 -5.19 24.55 46.45
N LEU A 14 -6.36 24.52 47.13
CA LEU A 14 -7.30 23.39 47.09
C LEU A 14 -8.43 23.55 46.06
N GLY A 15 -8.51 24.68 45.34
CA GLY A 15 -9.44 24.84 44.22
C GLY A 15 -10.91 24.68 44.62
N GLU A 16 -11.30 25.12 45.82
CA GLU A 16 -12.71 25.21 46.20
C GLU A 16 -13.37 26.37 45.44
N ALA A 17 -14.02 26.03 44.32
CA ALA A 17 -14.82 26.98 43.58
C ALA A 17 -16.00 27.46 44.45
N VAL A 18 -15.99 28.74 44.80
CA VAL A 18 -17.13 29.41 45.43
C VAL A 18 -18.24 29.53 44.38
N TYR A 19 -19.22 28.63 44.46
CA TYR A 19 -20.37 28.67 43.57
C TYR A 19 -21.32 29.81 43.96
N PRO A 20 -21.88 30.53 42.98
CA PRO A 20 -22.92 31.52 43.24
C PRO A 20 -24.11 30.87 44.00
N PRO A 21 -24.71 31.57 44.98
CA PRO A 21 -25.77 31.02 45.84
C PRO A 21 -27.04 30.62 45.07
N ASP A 22 -27.16 31.01 43.80
CA ASP A 22 -28.27 30.75 42.90
C ASP A 22 -27.95 29.67 41.83
N PHE A 23 -26.82 28.98 41.92
CA PHE A 23 -26.45 27.93 40.95
C PHE A 23 -27.43 26.74 40.99
N ALA A 24 -27.82 26.28 42.18
CA ALA A 24 -28.72 25.15 42.33
C ALA A 24 -30.14 25.45 41.80
N SER A 25 -30.63 26.68 41.97
CA SER A 25 -31.94 27.09 41.46
C SER A 25 -31.94 27.24 39.93
N ARG A 26 -30.83 27.70 39.34
CA ARG A 26 -30.66 27.75 37.87
C ARG A 26 -30.63 26.36 37.24
N ILE A 27 -29.90 25.41 37.82
CA ILE A 27 -29.85 24.01 37.34
C ILE A 27 -31.25 23.37 37.44
N GLY A 28 -31.95 23.59 38.55
CA GLY A 28 -33.32 23.09 38.73
C GLY A 28 -34.30 23.64 37.70
N ALA A 29 -34.21 24.94 37.37
CA ALA A 29 -35.02 25.56 36.33
C ALA A 29 -34.66 25.06 34.92
N GLN A 30 -33.39 24.72 34.66
CA GLN A 30 -32.93 24.21 33.38
C GLN A 30 -33.31 22.75 33.14
N LEU A 31 -33.39 21.93 34.20
CA LEU A 31 -33.83 20.53 34.13
C LEU A 31 -35.34 20.36 33.98
N GLN A 32 -36.12 21.37 34.39
CA GLN A 32 -37.59 21.37 34.23
C GLN A 32 -38.06 21.92 32.88
N GLN A 33 -37.18 22.50 32.07
CA GLN A 33 -37.51 22.84 30.69
C GLN A 33 -37.51 21.55 29.87
N PRO A 34 -38.64 21.13 29.26
CA PRO A 34 -38.60 20.08 28.24
C PRO A 34 -37.71 20.59 27.12
N GLY A 35 -36.53 19.99 26.99
CA GLY A 35 -35.55 20.37 25.96
C GLY A 35 -36.21 20.39 24.58
N PRO A 36 -35.76 21.27 23.66
CA PRO A 36 -36.28 21.27 22.31
C PRO A 36 -36.10 19.85 21.75
N ARG A 37 -37.22 19.19 21.41
CA ARG A 37 -37.20 17.94 20.66
C ARG A 37 -36.46 18.22 19.37
N GLN A 38 -35.16 17.91 19.33
CA GLN A 38 -34.38 17.89 18.11
C GLN A 38 -35.03 16.86 17.19
N GLN A 39 -35.88 17.36 16.30
CA GLN A 39 -36.36 16.62 15.15
C GLN A 39 -35.14 16.38 14.27
N TYR A 40 -34.54 15.19 14.42
CA TYR A 40 -33.55 14.70 13.48
C TYR A 40 -34.18 14.72 12.08
N PRO A 41 -33.58 15.42 11.09
CA PRO A 41 -34.13 15.44 9.76
C PRO A 41 -34.14 14.00 9.23
N ARG A 42 -35.31 13.53 8.77
CA ARG A 42 -35.52 12.17 8.24
C ARG A 42 -34.46 11.75 7.21
N ALA A 43 -33.78 12.72 6.57
CA ALA A 43 -32.65 12.53 5.67
C ALA A 43 -31.44 11.81 6.30
N LEU A 44 -31.11 12.05 7.58
CA LEU A 44 -29.97 11.38 8.24
C LEU A 44 -30.27 9.90 8.55
N GLY A 45 -31.52 9.58 8.90
CA GLY A 45 -31.95 8.19 9.08
C GLY A 45 -31.94 7.39 7.78
N ILE A 46 -32.30 8.03 6.66
CA ILE A 46 -32.26 7.42 5.32
C ILE A 46 -30.80 7.21 4.87
N LEU A 47 -29.91 8.18 5.11
CA LEU A 47 -28.48 8.05 4.81
C LEU A 47 -27.82 6.93 5.60
N ALA A 48 -28.13 6.80 6.90
CA ALA A 48 -27.65 5.69 7.73
C ALA A 48 -28.19 4.33 7.26
N ALA A 49 -29.47 4.26 6.88
CA ALA A 49 -30.07 3.04 6.34
C ALA A 49 -29.44 2.63 5.00
N ILE A 50 -29.20 3.58 4.09
CA ILE A 50 -28.52 3.32 2.81
C ILE A 50 -27.08 2.85 3.05
N LEU A 51 -26.33 3.50 3.93
CA LEU A 51 -24.97 3.09 4.29
C LEU A 51 -24.94 1.68 4.89
N THR A 52 -25.90 1.36 5.75
CA THR A 52 -25.99 0.04 6.37
C THR A 52 -26.33 -1.04 5.33
N VAL A 53 -27.24 -0.77 4.40
CA VAL A 53 -27.56 -1.68 3.29
C VAL A 53 -26.36 -1.84 2.34
N LEU A 54 -25.61 -0.77 2.06
CA LEU A 54 -24.39 -0.81 1.25
C LEU A 54 -23.28 -1.63 1.92
N VAL A 55 -23.08 -1.47 3.22
CA VAL A 55 -22.08 -2.25 3.98
C VAL A 55 -22.47 -3.73 4.04
N VAL A 56 -23.75 -4.04 4.27
CA VAL A 56 -24.25 -5.43 4.23
C VAL A 56 -24.14 -6.01 2.81
N ALA A 57 -24.44 -5.24 1.77
CA ALA A 57 -24.27 -5.68 0.38
C ALA A 57 -22.79 -5.97 0.07
N VAL A 58 -21.85 -5.09 0.45
CA VAL A 58 -20.41 -5.29 0.20
C VAL A 58 -19.84 -6.48 0.99
N LEU A 59 -20.33 -6.76 2.19
CA LEU A 59 -19.84 -7.86 3.02
C LEU A 59 -20.50 -9.22 2.73
N VAL A 60 -21.77 -9.24 2.33
CA VAL A 60 -22.53 -10.49 2.15
C VAL A 60 -22.57 -10.95 0.69
N PHE A 61 -22.51 -10.03 -0.29
CA PHE A 61 -22.53 -10.37 -1.72
C PHE A 61 -21.37 -11.27 -2.18
N PRO A 62 -20.10 -11.07 -1.74
CA PRO A 62 -19.01 -11.98 -2.12
C PRO A 62 -19.19 -13.38 -1.49
N ARG A 63 -19.78 -13.46 -0.29
CA ARG A 63 -20.02 -14.73 0.41
C ARG A 63 -21.21 -15.51 -0.17
N LEU A 64 -22.23 -14.81 -0.67
CA LEU A 64 -23.36 -15.42 -1.37
C LEU A 64 -22.99 -15.90 -2.78
N GLN A 65 -22.14 -15.18 -3.53
CA GLN A 65 -21.64 -15.68 -4.83
C GLN A 65 -20.79 -16.95 -4.68
N ALA A 66 -19.92 -17.00 -3.66
CA ALA A 66 -19.12 -18.19 -3.37
C ALA A 66 -19.97 -19.40 -2.93
N ALA A 67 -21.09 -19.18 -2.25
CA ALA A 67 -22.03 -20.23 -1.88
C ALA A 67 -22.89 -20.68 -3.08
N TYR A 68 -23.38 -19.75 -3.92
CA TYR A 68 -24.20 -20.07 -5.09
C TYR A 68 -23.42 -20.85 -6.16
N LEU A 69 -22.13 -20.53 -6.37
CA LEU A 69 -21.25 -21.29 -7.26
C LEU A 69 -20.91 -22.70 -6.75
N ARG A 70 -21.02 -22.95 -5.43
CA ARG A 70 -20.83 -24.28 -4.84
C ARG A 70 -22.14 -25.10 -4.78
N GLN A 71 -23.30 -24.44 -4.76
CA GLN A 71 -24.62 -25.09 -4.73
C GLN A 71 -25.20 -25.35 -6.12
N ALA A 72 -24.86 -24.53 -7.12
CA ALA A 72 -25.11 -24.84 -8.52
C ALA A 72 -24.08 -25.87 -8.99
N GLY A 73 -24.36 -27.16 -8.76
CA GLY A 73 -23.59 -28.30 -9.27
C GLY A 73 -23.55 -28.35 -10.80
N LEU A 74 -22.87 -27.39 -11.43
CA LEU A 74 -22.49 -27.43 -12.83
C LEU A 74 -21.28 -28.35 -12.94
N ALA A 75 -21.64 -29.63 -13.05
CA ALA A 75 -20.81 -30.76 -13.37
C ALA A 75 -19.80 -30.43 -14.48
N SER A 76 -18.60 -30.97 -14.28
CA SER A 76 -17.55 -31.15 -15.27
C SER A 76 -18.13 -31.64 -16.59
N ARG A 77 -18.09 -30.80 -17.63
CA ARG A 77 -18.38 -31.23 -19.00
C ARG A 77 -17.06 -31.65 -19.67
N PRO A 78 -16.95 -32.86 -20.25
CA PRO A 78 -15.73 -33.28 -20.92
C PRO A 78 -15.49 -32.44 -22.18
N VAL A 79 -14.26 -31.92 -22.29
CA VAL A 79 -13.77 -31.12 -23.42
C VAL A 79 -13.54 -32.05 -24.62
N PRO A 80 -13.97 -31.69 -25.86
CA PRO A 80 -13.65 -32.47 -27.05
C PRO A 80 -12.15 -32.47 -27.34
N SER A 81 -11.61 -33.62 -27.74
CA SER A 81 -10.21 -33.80 -28.14
C SER A 81 -9.81 -32.83 -29.26
N ALA A 82 -8.86 -31.96 -28.98
CA ALA A 82 -8.16 -31.18 -30.00
C ALA A 82 -7.10 -32.06 -30.67
N SER A 83 -7.20 -32.21 -31.99
CA SER A 83 -6.17 -32.81 -32.86
C SER A 83 -4.93 -31.88 -32.98
N PRO A 84 -3.77 -32.41 -33.40
CA PRO A 84 -2.47 -31.97 -32.90
C PRO A 84 -1.98 -30.67 -33.53
N THR A 85 -1.69 -29.69 -32.68
CA THR A 85 -0.94 -28.49 -33.06
C THR A 85 0.56 -28.84 -33.13
N PRO A 86 1.33 -28.34 -34.11
CA PRO A 86 2.76 -28.66 -34.25
C PRO A 86 3.57 -28.29 -33.00
N PRO A 87 4.68 -29.00 -32.72
CA PRO A 87 5.55 -28.66 -31.61
C PRO A 87 6.35 -27.37 -31.91
N VAL A 88 6.92 -26.77 -30.86
CA VAL A 88 7.81 -25.57 -30.80
C VAL A 88 7.01 -24.32 -30.38
N GLN A 89 7.10 -23.81 -29.14
CA GLN A 89 8.31 -23.25 -28.52
C GLN A 89 8.39 -23.51 -27.01
N THR A 90 9.56 -24.03 -26.61
CA THR A 90 10.15 -23.99 -25.27
C THR A 90 10.01 -22.61 -24.62
N SER A 91 9.59 -22.55 -23.35
CA SER A 91 9.72 -21.42 -22.40
C SER A 91 10.05 -20.05 -23.02
N ARG A 92 9.04 -19.29 -23.46
CA ARG A 92 9.26 -17.88 -23.85
C ARG A 92 9.59 -17.08 -22.59
N GLN A 93 10.88 -16.84 -22.40
CA GLN A 93 11.43 -15.80 -21.54
C GLN A 93 10.78 -14.46 -21.88
N LEU A 94 10.50 -13.63 -20.86
CA LEU A 94 10.00 -12.27 -21.08
C LEU A 94 11.00 -11.48 -21.95
N PRO A 95 10.52 -10.56 -22.81
CA PRO A 95 11.36 -9.63 -23.53
C PRO A 95 12.33 -8.89 -22.60
N GLU A 96 13.57 -8.67 -23.07
CA GLU A 96 14.59 -7.96 -22.29
C GLU A 96 14.17 -6.53 -21.95
N ALA A 97 13.44 -5.85 -22.84
CA ALA A 97 12.92 -4.51 -22.60
C ALA A 97 11.95 -4.47 -21.40
N ASP A 98 11.11 -5.49 -21.25
CA ASP A 98 10.19 -5.60 -20.11
C ASP A 98 10.98 -5.80 -18.83
N LEU A 99 11.96 -6.71 -18.84
CA LEU A 99 12.84 -6.96 -17.71
C LEU A 99 13.64 -5.71 -17.33
N ALA A 100 14.11 -4.94 -18.31
CA ALA A 100 14.81 -3.68 -18.08
C ALA A 100 13.89 -2.62 -17.47
N ALA A 101 12.66 -2.48 -17.96
CA ALA A 101 11.65 -1.58 -17.40
C ALA A 101 11.32 -1.93 -15.93
N ALA A 102 11.42 -3.20 -15.55
CA ALA A 102 11.26 -3.65 -14.16
C ALA A 102 12.54 -3.58 -13.30
N GLY A 103 13.70 -3.25 -13.89
CA GLY A 103 14.99 -3.36 -13.20
C GLY A 103 15.35 -4.81 -12.82
N LEU A 104 14.92 -5.79 -13.63
CA LEU A 104 15.11 -7.23 -13.40
C LEU A 104 16.05 -7.88 -14.43
N SER A 105 16.70 -7.12 -15.32
CA SER A 105 17.62 -7.65 -16.34
C SER A 105 18.76 -8.51 -15.78
N ARG A 106 19.13 -8.33 -14.51
CA ARG A 106 20.18 -9.13 -13.84
C ARG A 106 19.67 -10.40 -13.16
N THR A 107 18.37 -10.55 -13.03
CA THR A 107 17.71 -11.69 -12.40
C THR A 107 16.51 -12.18 -13.22
N PRO A 108 16.68 -12.41 -14.54
CA PRO A 108 15.57 -12.86 -15.40
C PRO A 108 15.01 -14.21 -14.95
N ASP A 109 15.87 -15.08 -14.41
CA ASP A 109 15.52 -16.44 -14.00
C ASP A 109 14.66 -16.48 -12.73
N LEU A 110 14.57 -15.38 -11.99
CA LEU A 110 13.70 -15.26 -10.80
C LEU A 110 12.28 -14.81 -11.16
N VAL A 111 12.04 -14.42 -12.41
CA VAL A 111 10.71 -14.04 -12.87
C VAL A 111 9.93 -15.31 -13.22
N THR A 112 8.75 -15.46 -12.61
CA THR A 112 7.84 -16.55 -12.94
C THR A 112 7.13 -16.22 -14.25
N PRO A 113 7.36 -16.97 -15.35
CA PRO A 113 6.63 -16.76 -16.58
C PRO A 113 5.18 -17.23 -16.42
N LEU A 114 4.23 -16.44 -16.90
CA LEU A 114 2.80 -16.69 -16.74
C LEU A 114 2.08 -16.60 -18.09
N LYS A 115 0.90 -17.19 -18.15
CA LYS A 115 -0.04 -17.09 -19.29
C LYS A 115 -1.47 -17.10 -18.78
N LEU A 116 -1.76 -16.22 -17.82
CA LEU A 116 -3.11 -16.09 -17.27
C LEU A 116 -3.84 -15.00 -18.04
N SER A 117 -5.01 -15.30 -18.58
CA SER A 117 -5.82 -14.35 -19.35
C SER A 117 -7.13 -14.04 -18.63
N SER A 118 -7.52 -12.77 -18.62
CA SER A 118 -8.84 -12.32 -18.22
C SER A 118 -9.44 -11.52 -19.37
N GLN A 119 -10.76 -11.62 -19.55
CA GLN A 119 -11.48 -10.90 -20.60
C GLN A 119 -12.64 -10.12 -19.98
N ASP A 120 -12.75 -8.86 -20.36
CA ASP A 120 -13.88 -8.02 -19.99
C ASP A 120 -14.01 -6.86 -20.99
N GLY A 121 -15.23 -6.36 -21.20
CA GLY A 121 -15.48 -5.23 -22.11
C GLY A 121 -15.01 -5.43 -23.56
N GLY A 122 -14.86 -6.68 -24.02
CA GLY A 122 -14.33 -6.98 -25.36
C GLY A 122 -12.80 -6.91 -25.47
N HIS A 123 -12.10 -6.71 -24.35
CA HIS A 123 -10.64 -6.65 -24.30
C HIS A 123 -10.07 -7.85 -23.53
N THR A 124 -8.95 -8.37 -24.02
CA THR A 124 -8.19 -9.43 -23.35
C THR A 124 -6.94 -8.84 -22.71
N VAL A 125 -6.76 -9.10 -21.42
CA VAL A 125 -5.55 -8.78 -20.67
C VAL A 125 -4.90 -10.08 -20.24
N MET A 126 -3.61 -10.21 -20.49
CA MET A 126 -2.80 -11.35 -20.08
C MET A 126 -1.78 -10.92 -19.03
N LEU A 127 -1.71 -11.63 -17.91
CA LEU A 127 -0.56 -11.61 -17.01
C LEU A 127 0.49 -12.58 -17.56
N ILE A 128 1.58 -12.03 -18.06
CA ILE A 128 2.64 -12.75 -18.80
C ILE A 128 3.86 -13.07 -17.94
N GLY A 129 3.98 -12.46 -16.77
CA GLY A 129 4.98 -12.81 -15.77
C GLY A 129 4.80 -12.08 -14.45
N ALA A 130 5.49 -12.56 -13.42
CA ALA A 130 5.47 -11.94 -12.10
C ALA A 130 6.78 -12.21 -11.33
N TYR A 131 7.16 -11.27 -10.47
CA TYR A 131 8.30 -11.37 -9.56
C TYR A 131 7.93 -10.75 -8.21
N ALA A 132 8.45 -11.30 -7.11
CA ALA A 132 8.29 -10.70 -5.78
C ALA A 132 9.53 -10.92 -4.91
N ASP A 133 9.83 -9.91 -4.11
CA ASP A 133 10.73 -9.96 -2.96
C ASP A 133 10.13 -9.10 -1.82
N PRO A 134 10.72 -9.02 -0.61
CA PRO A 134 10.15 -8.23 0.48
C PRO A 134 9.96 -6.74 0.19
N ALA A 135 10.70 -6.19 -0.78
CA ALA A 135 10.64 -4.78 -1.13
C ALA A 135 9.57 -4.46 -2.18
N ARG A 136 9.29 -5.39 -3.11
CA ARG A 136 8.40 -5.10 -4.24
C ARG A 136 7.69 -6.31 -4.85
N THR A 137 6.53 -6.04 -5.44
CA THR A 137 5.79 -6.96 -6.30
C THR A 137 5.78 -6.40 -7.73
N VAL A 138 6.24 -7.18 -8.70
CA VAL A 138 6.31 -6.78 -10.11
C VAL A 138 5.41 -7.69 -10.94
N LEU A 139 4.54 -7.10 -11.75
CA LEU A 139 3.62 -7.81 -12.65
C LEU A 139 3.81 -7.32 -14.08
N PHE A 140 3.81 -8.26 -15.03
CA PHE A 140 3.95 -7.98 -16.46
C PHE A 140 2.64 -8.29 -17.15
N PHE A 141 2.02 -7.28 -17.75
CA PHE A 141 0.75 -7.41 -18.46
C PHE A 141 0.93 -7.22 -19.94
N ARG A 142 0.15 -7.95 -20.74
CA ARG A 142 -0.04 -7.73 -22.17
C ARG A 142 -1.49 -7.47 -22.45
N ALA A 143 -1.80 -6.39 -23.15
CA ALA A 143 -3.17 -6.09 -23.57
C ALA A 143 -3.26 -6.02 -25.10
N ALA A 144 -4.35 -6.57 -25.66
CA ALA A 144 -4.65 -6.49 -27.08
C ALA A 144 -6.13 -6.08 -27.27
N PRO A 145 -6.42 -4.89 -27.85
CA PRO A 145 -5.48 -3.83 -28.20
C PRO A 145 -4.73 -3.27 -26.98
N ASP A 146 -3.68 -2.48 -27.20
CA ASP A 146 -3.00 -1.78 -26.11
C ASP A 146 -3.98 -0.84 -25.40
N LEU A 147 -4.09 -0.99 -24.07
CA LEU A 147 -5.02 -0.25 -23.22
C LEU A 147 -4.32 0.84 -22.37
N GLY A 148 -2.99 0.88 -22.38
CA GLY A 148 -2.19 1.76 -21.51
C GLY A 148 -1.81 1.12 -20.17
N PHE A 149 -1.53 1.95 -19.16
CA PHE A 149 -0.98 1.49 -17.88
C PHE A 149 -2.06 0.92 -16.95
N PRO A 150 -1.93 -0.34 -16.47
CA PRO A 150 -2.91 -0.94 -15.59
C PRO A 150 -2.90 -0.30 -14.19
N MET A 151 -4.07 -0.02 -13.65
CA MET A 151 -4.25 0.30 -12.24
C MET A 151 -4.66 -0.98 -11.50
N ALA A 152 -3.65 -1.70 -11.02
CA ALA A 152 -3.84 -2.98 -10.35
C ALA A 152 -3.97 -2.80 -8.83
N GLY A 153 -5.03 -3.37 -8.26
CA GLY A 153 -5.12 -3.71 -6.84
C GLY A 153 -4.55 -5.10 -6.61
N ILE A 154 -3.74 -5.28 -5.56
CA ILE A 154 -3.13 -6.56 -5.20
C ILE A 154 -3.46 -6.88 -3.75
N SER A 155 -3.88 -8.11 -3.49
CA SER A 155 -3.99 -8.67 -2.14
C SER A 155 -3.31 -10.03 -2.06
N ASP A 156 -2.86 -10.39 -0.87
CA ASP A 156 -2.38 -11.74 -0.56
C ASP A 156 -3.32 -12.46 0.43
N GLY A 157 -2.90 -13.61 0.96
CA GLY A 157 -3.68 -14.38 1.94
C GLY A 157 -4.00 -13.65 3.24
N GLN A 158 -3.35 -12.50 3.51
CA GLN A 158 -3.58 -11.67 4.70
C GLN A 158 -4.34 -10.37 4.38
N GLY A 159 -4.72 -10.16 3.12
CA GLY A 159 -5.52 -9.01 2.68
C GLY A 159 -4.77 -8.08 1.72
N PRO A 160 -5.29 -6.86 1.49
CA PRO A 160 -4.70 -5.91 0.54
C PRO A 160 -3.25 -5.56 0.85
N LEU A 161 -2.47 -5.37 -0.20
CA LEU A 161 -1.14 -4.78 -0.16
C LEU A 161 -1.28 -3.30 -0.51
N ASN A 162 -1.17 -2.44 0.50
CA ASN A 162 -1.32 -1.00 0.34
C ASN A 162 0.06 -0.34 0.33
N SER A 163 0.55 -0.01 -0.86
CA SER A 163 1.78 0.76 -1.05
C SER A 163 1.65 1.65 -2.27
N SER A 164 2.65 2.51 -2.48
CA SER A 164 2.81 3.21 -3.75
C SER A 164 3.06 2.21 -4.88
N SER A 165 2.68 2.62 -6.09
CA SER A 165 2.90 1.84 -7.28
C SER A 165 3.39 2.72 -8.42
N SER A 166 4.14 2.12 -9.34
CA SER A 166 4.57 2.74 -10.59
C SER A 166 4.26 1.84 -11.78
N GLY A 167 4.17 2.46 -12.96
CA GLY A 167 3.98 1.77 -14.23
C GLY A 167 5.11 2.13 -15.19
N SER A 168 5.49 1.20 -16.05
CA SER A 168 6.47 1.44 -17.12
C SER A 168 6.11 0.63 -18.35
N ALA A 169 6.36 1.19 -19.53
CA ALA A 169 6.10 0.49 -20.79
C ALA A 169 7.24 -0.50 -21.05
N GLY A 170 6.88 -1.70 -21.50
CA GLY A 170 7.83 -2.68 -22.02
C GLY A 170 7.95 -2.58 -23.53
N ILE A 171 7.98 -3.72 -24.21
CA ILE A 171 7.70 -3.76 -25.66
C ILE A 171 6.26 -3.32 -25.95
N ALA A 172 5.95 -2.99 -27.20
CA ALA A 172 4.62 -2.51 -27.58
C ALA A 172 3.50 -3.49 -27.15
N GLY A 173 2.52 -2.98 -26.40
CA GLY A 173 1.41 -3.74 -25.82
C GLY A 173 1.70 -4.38 -24.44
N ASP A 174 2.95 -4.34 -23.98
CA ASP A 174 3.38 -4.84 -22.68
C ASP A 174 3.59 -3.71 -21.68
N HIS A 175 3.11 -3.95 -20.45
CA HIS A 175 3.15 -3.00 -19.35
C HIS A 175 3.68 -3.66 -18.10
N VAL A 176 4.61 -2.99 -17.44
CA VAL A 176 5.16 -3.37 -16.14
C VAL A 176 4.43 -2.58 -15.08
N PHE A 177 3.88 -3.27 -14.09
CA PHE A 177 3.35 -2.69 -12.87
C PHE A 177 4.25 -3.08 -11.71
N VAL A 178 4.69 -2.10 -10.92
CA VAL A 178 5.50 -2.30 -9.72
C VAL A 178 4.74 -1.76 -8.53
N LEU A 179 4.52 -2.60 -7.52
CA LEU A 179 4.06 -2.19 -6.21
C LEU A 179 5.27 -2.14 -5.28
N ASP A 180 5.47 -1.02 -4.59
CA ASP A 180 6.61 -0.77 -3.69
C ASP A 180 6.39 -1.46 -2.33
N THR A 181 5.91 -2.70 -2.35
CA THR A 181 5.88 -3.60 -1.21
C THR A 181 5.86 -5.04 -1.70
N GLY A 182 6.56 -5.91 -0.97
CA GLY A 182 6.51 -7.34 -1.16
C GLY A 182 5.23 -7.95 -0.61
N PRO A 183 4.74 -9.04 -1.20
CA PRO A 183 3.63 -9.77 -0.62
C PRO A 183 4.11 -10.62 0.57
N ARG A 184 3.20 -10.93 1.49
CA ARG A 184 3.53 -11.74 2.66
C ARG A 184 3.51 -13.22 2.26
N ALA A 185 4.68 -13.85 2.33
CA ALA A 185 4.82 -15.28 2.06
C ALA A 185 4.10 -16.12 3.12
N SER A 186 3.47 -17.20 2.68
CA SER A 186 2.98 -18.28 3.53
C SER A 186 4.13 -19.19 3.96
N ALA A 187 3.83 -20.20 4.78
CA ALA A 187 4.83 -21.14 5.30
C ALA A 187 5.57 -21.95 4.20
N ASP A 188 5.00 -22.03 3.00
CA ASP A 188 5.58 -22.68 1.83
C ASP A 188 6.53 -21.76 1.02
N GLY A 189 6.74 -20.51 1.48
CA GLY A 189 7.55 -19.52 0.78
C GLY A 189 6.83 -18.84 -0.39
N GLN A 190 5.52 -19.09 -0.57
CA GLN A 190 4.72 -18.49 -1.64
C GLN A 190 3.69 -17.52 -1.07
N ALA A 191 3.45 -16.44 -1.80
CA ALA A 191 2.29 -15.59 -1.61
C ALA A 191 1.20 -15.99 -2.62
N HIS A 192 -0.03 -16.18 -2.15
CA HIS A 192 -1.19 -16.39 -3.02
C HIS A 192 -1.82 -15.03 -3.34
N LEU A 193 -1.49 -14.49 -4.51
CA LEU A 193 -1.94 -13.17 -4.94
C LEU A 193 -3.30 -13.26 -5.61
N SER A 194 -4.16 -12.30 -5.26
CA SER A 194 -5.31 -11.89 -6.06
C SER A 194 -5.03 -10.50 -6.61
N VAL A 195 -5.12 -10.38 -7.93
CA VAL A 195 -4.82 -9.16 -8.68
C VAL A 195 -6.09 -8.75 -9.41
N THR A 196 -6.51 -7.51 -9.24
CA THR A 196 -7.67 -6.92 -9.93
C THR A 196 -7.27 -5.65 -10.65
N ILE A 197 -7.67 -5.51 -11.92
CA ILE A 197 -7.50 -4.29 -12.69
C ILE A 197 -8.90 -3.76 -13.00
N GLN A 198 -9.17 -2.53 -12.59
CA GLN A 198 -10.47 -1.88 -12.83
C GLN A 198 -10.40 -0.82 -13.92
N GLU A 199 -9.21 -0.26 -14.13
CA GLU A 199 -8.97 0.75 -15.15
C GLU A 199 -7.56 0.64 -15.73
N PHE A 200 -7.44 1.07 -16.98
CA PHE A 200 -6.18 1.36 -17.64
C PHE A 200 -6.09 2.85 -17.97
N ASN A 201 -4.93 3.44 -17.72
CA ASN A 201 -4.62 4.82 -18.08
C ASN A 201 -3.91 4.87 -19.44
N GLY A 202 -4.64 5.28 -20.48
CA GLY A 202 -4.14 5.41 -21.84
C GLY A 202 -3.55 6.80 -22.12
N SER A 203 -2.62 6.87 -23.09
CA SER A 203 -2.02 8.11 -23.58
C SER A 203 -2.72 8.70 -24.82
N GLY A 204 -3.78 8.05 -25.32
CA GLY A 204 -4.53 8.42 -26.53
C GLY A 204 -5.86 9.18 -26.30
N PRO A 205 -6.75 9.26 -27.33
CA PRO A 205 -8.05 9.93 -27.21
C PRO A 205 -8.97 9.25 -26.20
N VAL A 206 -8.85 7.93 -26.04
CA VAL A 206 -9.39 7.20 -24.89
C VAL A 206 -8.35 7.27 -23.78
N ARG A 207 -8.60 8.14 -22.80
CA ARG A 207 -7.71 8.33 -21.65
C ARG A 207 -7.86 7.27 -20.58
N ARG A 208 -9.03 6.62 -20.53
CA ARG A 208 -9.32 5.55 -19.57
C ARG A 208 -10.16 4.46 -20.22
N THR A 209 -9.73 3.22 -20.01
CA THR A 209 -10.50 2.03 -20.33
C THR A 209 -10.88 1.36 -19.03
N THR A 210 -12.18 1.24 -18.76
CA THR A 210 -12.69 0.60 -17.55
C THR A 210 -13.13 -0.83 -17.84
N GLY A 211 -12.95 -1.71 -16.87
CA GLY A 211 -13.40 -3.10 -16.92
C GLY A 211 -13.12 -3.78 -15.60
N ASN A 212 -13.17 -5.11 -15.57
CA ASN A 212 -12.81 -5.90 -14.40
C ASN A 212 -12.03 -7.14 -14.83
N TRP A 213 -10.71 -7.03 -14.80
CA TRP A 213 -9.81 -8.15 -15.07
C TRP A 213 -9.26 -8.68 -13.76
N SER A 214 -9.33 -9.99 -13.56
CA SER A 214 -8.87 -10.62 -12.32
C SER A 214 -7.95 -11.80 -12.58
N PHE A 215 -6.94 -11.94 -11.74
CA PHE A 215 -5.95 -13.01 -11.80
C PHE A 215 -5.69 -13.53 -10.38
N ASN A 216 -5.57 -14.85 -10.25
CA ASN A 216 -5.12 -15.49 -9.02
C ASN A 216 -3.87 -16.31 -9.34
N LEU A 217 -2.80 -16.11 -8.57
CA LEU A 217 -1.57 -16.84 -8.76
C LEU A 217 -0.85 -17.13 -7.44
N PRO A 218 -0.23 -18.31 -7.29
CA PRO A 218 0.89 -18.45 -6.37
C PRO A 218 2.12 -17.74 -6.92
N LEU A 219 2.85 -17.02 -6.08
CA LEU A 219 4.10 -16.36 -6.44
C LEU A 219 5.15 -16.64 -5.37
N THR A 220 6.30 -17.17 -5.79
CA THR A 220 7.44 -17.38 -4.88
C THR A 220 8.00 -16.02 -4.47
N VAL A 221 8.12 -15.79 -3.15
CA VAL A 221 8.74 -14.56 -2.63
C VAL A 221 10.22 -14.82 -2.44
N GLN A 222 11.04 -14.11 -3.21
CA GLN A 222 12.49 -14.27 -3.12
C GLN A 222 13.02 -13.78 -1.77
N PRO A 223 14.05 -14.41 -1.19
CA PRO A 223 14.58 -13.98 0.11
C PRO A 223 15.35 -12.66 0.01
N SER A 224 15.48 -11.97 1.13
CA SER A 224 16.37 -10.82 1.29
C SER A 224 17.49 -11.11 2.31
N SER A 225 18.49 -10.24 2.35
CA SER A 225 19.53 -10.26 3.39
C SER A 225 19.58 -8.92 4.08
N ALA A 226 19.51 -8.90 5.41
CA ALA A 226 19.63 -7.68 6.18
C ALA A 226 21.01 -7.03 5.96
N LEU A 227 21.01 -5.72 5.72
CA LEU A 227 22.21 -4.90 5.60
C LEU A 227 22.53 -4.26 6.95
N THR A 228 23.81 -4.18 7.27
CA THR A 228 24.27 -3.57 8.53
C THR A 228 24.44 -2.06 8.34
N LEU A 229 23.88 -1.27 9.27
CA LEU A 229 24.15 0.16 9.39
C LEU A 229 25.09 0.41 10.56
N THR A 230 26.17 1.14 10.33
CA THR A 230 27.14 1.49 11.38
C THR A 230 27.61 2.93 11.20
N PRO A 231 27.27 3.85 12.13
CA PRO A 231 26.30 3.66 13.22
C PRO A 231 24.87 3.47 12.69
N ARG A 232 23.99 2.84 13.49
CA ARG A 232 22.56 2.81 13.16
C ARG A 232 21.98 4.21 13.44
N PRO A 233 21.36 4.88 12.45
CA PRO A 233 20.79 6.20 12.67
C PRO A 233 19.61 6.12 13.65
N SER A 234 19.56 7.05 14.59
CA SER A 234 18.51 7.14 15.60
C SER A 234 17.80 8.50 15.63
N ALA A 235 18.44 9.55 15.11
CA ALA A 235 17.86 10.89 15.00
C ALA A 235 18.57 11.74 13.95
N VAL A 236 17.87 12.76 13.44
CA VAL A 236 18.42 13.87 12.65
C VAL A 236 17.66 15.15 12.99
N GLY A 237 18.35 16.18 13.49
CA GLY A 237 17.69 17.36 14.04
C GLY A 237 16.64 16.99 15.10
N SER A 238 15.40 17.45 14.91
CA SER A 238 14.24 17.13 15.75
C SER A 238 13.57 15.79 15.44
N TRP A 239 13.95 15.10 14.37
CA TRP A 239 13.33 13.84 13.95
C TRP A 239 13.97 12.64 14.64
N LYS A 240 13.13 11.71 15.10
CA LYS A 240 13.58 10.40 15.59
C LYS A 240 13.42 9.38 14.47
N LEU A 241 14.43 8.53 14.32
CA LEU A 241 14.55 7.61 13.20
C LEU A 241 14.47 6.17 13.71
N ASN A 242 13.56 5.38 13.13
CA ASN A 242 13.48 3.95 13.34
C ASN A 242 13.60 3.21 12.00
N VAL A 243 14.74 2.58 11.76
CA VAL A 243 14.97 1.73 10.59
C VAL A 243 14.20 0.44 10.79
N GLU A 244 13.08 0.27 10.09
CA GLU A 244 12.23 -0.93 10.16
C GLU A 244 12.78 -2.05 9.28
N ALA A 245 13.33 -1.72 8.12
CA ALA A 245 14.04 -2.64 7.24
C ALA A 245 15.20 -1.93 6.57
N PHE A 246 16.36 -2.59 6.50
CA PHE A 246 17.42 -2.22 5.58
C PHE A 246 18.04 -3.50 5.06
N GLU A 247 17.83 -3.79 3.78
CA GLU A 247 18.06 -5.11 3.22
C GLU A 247 18.45 -5.07 1.75
N LEU A 248 19.10 -6.14 1.32
CA LEU A 248 19.44 -6.41 -0.06
C LEU A 248 18.53 -7.53 -0.57
N THR A 249 17.64 -7.22 -1.49
CA THR A 249 16.84 -8.21 -2.23
C THR A 249 17.55 -8.56 -3.53
N PRO A 250 17.15 -9.62 -4.27
CA PRO A 250 17.75 -9.95 -5.57
C PRO A 250 17.74 -8.80 -6.58
N SER A 251 16.89 -7.79 -6.38
CA SER A 251 16.67 -6.75 -7.36
C SER A 251 16.99 -5.32 -6.88
N VAL A 252 16.89 -5.04 -5.58
CA VAL A 252 17.10 -3.70 -5.02
C VAL A 252 17.83 -3.72 -3.68
N ILE A 253 18.43 -2.59 -3.31
CA ILE A 253 18.68 -2.23 -1.92
C ILE A 253 17.39 -1.55 -1.43
N HIS A 254 16.82 -2.02 -0.33
CA HIS A 254 15.57 -1.53 0.22
C HIS A 254 15.79 -0.95 1.62
N LEU A 255 15.28 0.25 1.83
CA LEU A 255 15.16 0.89 3.14
C LEU A 255 13.71 1.22 3.43
N GLN A 256 13.23 0.76 4.59
CA GLN A 256 12.01 1.22 5.21
C GLN A 256 12.35 1.94 6.51
N LEU A 257 11.96 3.21 6.60
CA LEU A 257 12.33 4.11 7.67
C LEU A 257 11.09 4.81 8.23
N LEU A 258 10.83 4.66 9.52
CA LEU A 258 9.84 5.45 10.23
C LEU A 258 10.51 6.70 10.83
N ILE A 259 9.94 7.86 10.55
CA ILE A 259 10.43 9.17 10.99
C ILE A 259 9.37 9.82 11.87
N ASP A 260 9.58 9.77 13.18
CA ASP A 260 8.75 10.52 14.13
C ASP A 260 9.18 11.99 14.17
N GLY A 261 8.21 12.89 14.08
CA GLY A 261 8.42 14.34 13.97
C GLY A 261 8.30 14.88 12.54
N ALA A 262 8.25 14.03 11.51
CA ALA A 262 8.07 14.44 10.12
C ALA A 262 6.65 14.17 9.61
N SER A 263 6.08 15.13 8.88
CA SER A 263 4.92 14.91 8.01
C SER A 263 5.38 14.50 6.60
N VAL A 264 4.48 13.90 5.80
CA VAL A 264 4.79 13.48 4.42
C VAL A 264 5.33 14.64 3.59
N ALA A 265 4.77 15.84 3.76
CA ALA A 265 5.15 17.04 3.01
C ALA A 265 6.57 17.55 3.33
N GLU A 266 7.14 17.16 4.46
CA GLU A 266 8.49 17.53 4.87
C GLU A 266 9.56 16.52 4.42
N THR A 267 9.12 15.36 3.92
CA THR A 267 9.99 14.31 3.39
C THR A 267 9.97 14.30 1.87
N ASN A 268 11.12 14.06 1.26
CA ASN A 268 11.24 13.88 -0.18
C ASN A 268 12.37 12.90 -0.51
N GLN A 269 12.62 12.69 -1.80
CA GLN A 269 13.65 11.77 -2.27
C GLN A 269 15.08 12.11 -1.78
N SER A 270 15.37 13.37 -1.47
CA SER A 270 16.66 13.81 -0.91
C SER A 270 16.74 13.69 0.62
N THR A 271 15.64 13.39 1.31
CA THR A 271 15.65 13.13 2.77
C THR A 271 16.54 11.94 3.11
N VAL A 272 16.61 10.94 2.23
CA VAL A 272 17.51 9.80 2.36
C VAL A 272 18.28 9.59 1.06
N GLU A 273 19.60 9.71 1.14
CA GLU A 273 20.51 9.52 0.02
C GLU A 273 21.42 8.32 0.27
N LEU A 274 21.62 7.50 -0.76
CA LEU A 274 22.65 6.47 -0.76
C LEU A 274 23.84 6.97 -1.57
N LEU A 275 25.00 7.08 -0.94
CA LEU A 275 26.24 7.51 -1.59
C LEU A 275 27.14 6.30 -1.80
N ASN A 276 27.71 6.16 -2.99
CA ASN A 276 28.71 5.14 -3.29
C ASN A 276 30.05 5.45 -2.60
N ALA A 277 31.01 4.54 -2.72
CA ALA A 277 32.34 4.69 -2.10
C ALA A 277 33.12 5.93 -2.57
N ALA A 278 32.80 6.50 -3.74
CA ALA A 278 33.39 7.72 -4.26
C ALA A 278 32.62 8.99 -3.82
N GLY A 279 31.60 8.87 -2.96
CA GLY A 279 30.74 9.97 -2.54
C GLY A 279 29.67 10.38 -3.55
N GLY A 280 29.54 9.66 -4.68
CA GLY A 280 28.53 9.92 -5.69
C GLY A 280 27.17 9.37 -5.27
N GLN A 281 26.12 10.16 -5.48
CA GLN A 281 24.75 9.74 -5.17
C GLN A 281 24.29 8.62 -6.11
N VAL A 282 23.64 7.62 -5.53
CA VAL A 282 22.91 6.58 -6.26
C VAL A 282 21.46 7.01 -6.36
N ASN A 283 20.96 7.14 -7.60
CA ASN A 283 19.58 7.52 -7.83
C ASN A 283 18.63 6.41 -7.35
N PRO A 284 17.59 6.74 -6.57
CA PRO A 284 16.56 5.77 -6.21
C PRO A 284 15.81 5.27 -7.45
N ALA A 285 15.49 3.98 -7.46
CA ALA A 285 14.57 3.36 -8.39
C ALA A 285 13.10 3.61 -7.99
N ALA A 286 12.82 3.70 -6.69
CA ALA A 286 11.51 4.01 -6.16
C ALA A 286 11.61 4.82 -4.85
N TYR A 287 10.60 5.64 -4.61
CA TYR A 287 10.44 6.45 -3.42
C TYR A 287 8.96 6.59 -3.09
N SER A 288 8.60 6.33 -1.83
CA SER A 288 7.30 6.71 -1.30
C SER A 288 7.39 7.16 0.16
N ALA A 289 6.44 8.00 0.54
CA ALA A 289 6.23 8.42 1.91
C ALA A 289 4.75 8.34 2.24
N SER A 290 4.43 7.77 3.40
CA SER A 290 3.05 7.51 3.81
C SER A 290 2.90 7.62 5.32
N VAL A 291 1.65 7.71 5.76
CA VAL A 291 1.28 7.71 7.18
C VAL A 291 0.26 6.62 7.42
N THR A 292 0.39 5.90 8.53
CA THR A 292 -0.70 5.07 9.06
C THR A 292 -1.33 5.83 10.21
N ILE A 293 -2.53 6.36 9.97
CA ILE A 293 -3.20 7.24 10.93
C ILE A 293 -4.09 6.39 11.84
N PRO A 294 -4.00 6.56 13.16
CA PRO A 294 -4.95 5.97 14.09
C PRO A 294 -6.40 6.30 13.72
N LYS A 295 -7.35 5.36 13.90
CA LYS A 295 -8.76 5.55 13.47
C LYS A 295 -9.46 6.74 14.14
N ASP A 296 -8.99 7.14 15.32
CA ASP A 296 -9.44 8.29 16.10
C ASP A 296 -8.91 9.63 15.57
N GLN A 297 -7.91 9.61 14.68
CA GLN A 297 -7.41 10.80 14.00
C GLN A 297 -8.01 10.91 12.60
N LEU A 298 -8.84 11.94 12.41
CA LEU A 298 -9.57 12.20 11.16
C LEU A 298 -8.71 12.86 10.06
N ASN A 299 -7.52 13.40 10.40
CA ASN A 299 -6.72 14.17 9.47
C ASN A 299 -5.26 13.71 9.39
N ALA A 300 -4.86 13.26 8.20
CA ALA A 300 -3.49 12.89 7.85
C ALA A 300 -2.49 14.04 7.95
N THR A 301 -2.94 15.28 7.70
CA THR A 301 -2.03 16.41 7.47
C THR A 301 -1.36 16.92 8.74
N THR A 302 -1.92 16.63 9.91
CA THR A 302 -1.35 16.99 11.21
C THR A 302 -0.58 15.84 11.86
N TYR A 303 -0.62 14.64 11.28
CA TYR A 303 0.12 13.50 11.81
C TYR A 303 1.60 13.61 11.46
N ARG A 304 2.46 13.55 12.48
CA ARG A 304 3.91 13.74 12.35
C ARG A 304 4.67 12.45 12.64
N SER A 305 4.33 11.40 11.93
CA SER A 305 5.09 10.15 11.91
C SER A 305 4.96 9.55 10.52
N THR A 306 6.02 9.72 9.72
CA THR A 306 6.03 9.36 8.30
C THR A 306 6.87 8.10 8.09
N ARG A 307 6.30 7.12 7.40
CA ARG A 307 7.03 5.95 6.92
C ARG A 307 7.50 6.20 5.49
N MET A 308 8.81 6.18 5.28
CA MET A 308 9.43 6.24 3.98
C MET A 308 9.81 4.84 3.51
N ASN A 309 9.59 4.57 2.22
CA ASN A 309 10.12 3.42 1.51
C ASN A 309 11.03 3.95 0.39
N VAL A 310 12.29 3.52 0.37
CA VAL A 310 13.27 3.93 -0.65
C VAL A 310 13.96 2.70 -1.19
N GLN A 311 14.05 2.62 -2.51
CA GLN A 311 14.69 1.51 -3.20
C GLN A 311 15.77 2.03 -4.14
N TRP A 312 16.94 1.42 -4.12
CA TRP A 312 18.02 1.69 -5.07
C TRP A 312 18.31 0.44 -5.91
N PRO A 313 18.78 0.61 -7.16
CA PRO A 313 19.20 -0.53 -7.97
C PRO A 313 20.23 -1.41 -7.26
N ARG A 314 20.07 -2.73 -7.33
CA ARG A 314 21.06 -3.65 -6.78
C ARG A 314 22.42 -3.49 -7.47
N PRO A 315 23.52 -3.32 -6.72
CA PRO A 315 24.85 -3.23 -7.31
C PRO A 315 25.31 -4.55 -7.92
N ALA A 316 26.23 -4.47 -8.89
CA ALA A 316 26.75 -5.66 -9.57
C ALA A 316 27.70 -6.49 -8.69
N GLY A 317 28.25 -5.88 -7.63
CA GLY A 317 29.17 -6.52 -6.71
C GLY A 317 29.08 -5.90 -5.32
N ALA A 318 29.73 -6.54 -4.35
CA ALA A 318 29.79 -6.05 -2.98
C ALA A 318 30.53 -4.69 -2.93
N GLN A 319 29.90 -3.70 -2.30
CA GLN A 319 30.43 -2.36 -2.12
C GLN A 319 29.98 -1.79 -0.78
N THR A 320 30.76 -0.85 -0.26
CA THR A 320 30.37 -0.04 0.89
C THR A 320 29.66 1.22 0.40
N TYR A 321 28.54 1.53 1.03
CA TYR A 321 27.77 2.73 0.78
C TYR A 321 27.67 3.55 2.06
N GLN A 322 27.51 4.86 1.91
CA GLN A 322 27.13 5.74 2.99
C GLN A 322 25.65 6.09 2.86
N LEU A 323 24.88 5.85 3.91
CA LEU A 323 23.51 6.33 4.02
C LEU A 323 23.56 7.73 4.65
N LYS A 324 23.08 8.73 3.92
CA LYS A 324 22.94 10.10 4.41
C LYS A 324 21.46 10.40 4.60
N ILE A 325 21.11 10.87 5.79
CA ILE A 325 19.75 11.27 6.14
C ILE A 325 19.79 12.74 6.53
N THR A 326 18.91 13.56 5.95
CA THR A 326 18.85 15.00 6.20
C THR A 326 17.43 15.48 6.45
N GLY A 327 17.28 16.43 7.36
CA GLY A 327 16.00 17.05 7.72
C GLY A 327 15.93 17.35 9.21
N GLY A 328 14.73 17.70 9.70
CA GLY A 328 14.50 17.91 11.13
C GLY A 328 14.97 19.26 11.71
N GLY A 329 15.40 20.22 10.88
CA GLY A 329 15.84 21.56 11.30
C GLY A 329 17.33 21.78 11.09
#